data_AF-A0A9Q9MYT5-F1
#
_entry.id   AF-A0A9Q9MYT5-F1
#
_cell.length_a   1.000
_cell.length_b   1.000
_cell.length_c   1.000
_cell.angle_alpha   90.00
_cell.angle_beta   90.00
_cell.angle_gamma   90.00
#
_symmetry.space_group_name_H-M   'P 1'
#
loop_
_entity.id
_entity.type
_entity.pdbx_description
1 polymer ?
#
loop_
_entity_poly.entity_id
_entity_poly.type
_entity_poly.pdbx_seq_one_letter_code
_entity_poly.pdbx_strand_id
1 'polypeptide(L)'
;MSTLTEKELRATLYFAVGVTSESRYDAYRLVVAGDKASTPTLEPADNSGYSIGTIQKDLGQHYQPNDPNGENVPRDLINAYQDWARAHQPQSLFNDDQATRAVADLGRDGDAIRNDHGRPLDADVKSRLDAFLASDAGITWVHDRDVAQIDKLMDRAIAPLQRSNLYQNASLDDQVKLAAMVGKAYNQNEVRAATMIRKLEENQYDSVADVSAAIDSFIPKRSGQKDYFELGRDDALRGAAVVNSLRNANRESPLSTAWASVLADPLVNPTALNADRTHQNLPHEYPVIKNLFIHDDRAGQFIGALDRGATHQYGPSDRAHPERFNGPGFYAAGNDLVNWNKHGQGHAFLNGEWSSVARENLTRARNQDGTTDLNVQQGDQTQRLMHVDPHAPELRPAPQQHGGRAGPDNPAHPDHAMLLQNQGRSAAAREPGWRAIR
;
A
#
# COMPACT_ATOMS: atom_id res chain seq x y z
N MET A 1 -3.53 18.63 24.47
CA MET A 1 -2.67 17.56 23.91
C MET A 1 -2.64 17.72 22.40
N SER A 2 -1.62 17.21 21.73
CA SER A 2 -1.51 17.28 20.27
C SER A 2 -2.38 16.21 19.62
N THR A 3 -3.08 16.58 18.54
CA THR A 3 -3.90 15.66 17.74
C THR A 3 -3.41 15.67 16.31
N LEU A 4 -3.53 14.53 15.61
CA LEU A 4 -3.30 14.48 14.17
C LEU A 4 -4.23 15.46 13.45
N THR A 5 -3.69 16.11 12.43
CA THR A 5 -4.45 16.92 11.47
C THR A 5 -5.32 16.03 10.59
N GLU A 6 -6.34 16.62 9.95
CA GLU A 6 -7.17 15.90 8.97
C GLU A 6 -6.32 15.32 7.83
N LYS A 7 -5.30 16.06 7.37
CA LYS A 7 -4.38 15.61 6.32
C LYS A 7 -3.57 14.39 6.76
N GLU A 8 -3.05 14.37 7.99
CA GLU A 8 -2.37 13.19 8.54
C GLU A 8 -3.30 11.98 8.69
N LEU A 9 -4.55 12.19 9.06
CA LEU A 9 -5.56 11.13 9.14
C LEU A 9 -5.92 10.56 7.76
N ARG A 10 -6.16 11.43 6.77
CA ARG A 10 -6.40 11.02 5.38
C ARG A 10 -5.19 10.28 4.79
N ALA A 11 -3.98 10.76 5.06
CA ALA A 11 -2.75 10.08 4.65
C ALA A 11 -2.62 8.70 5.32
N THR A 12 -2.97 8.60 6.61
CA THR A 12 -2.97 7.32 7.33
C THR A 12 -3.96 6.34 6.68
N LEU A 13 -5.18 6.77 6.39
CA LEU A 13 -6.17 5.94 5.70
C LEU A 13 -5.69 5.54 4.29
N TYR A 14 -5.29 6.50 3.47
CA TYR A 14 -4.88 6.21 2.08
C TYR A 14 -3.68 5.28 2.00
N PHE A 15 -2.61 5.59 2.75
CA PHE A 15 -1.35 4.85 2.63
C PHE A 15 -1.31 3.60 3.51
N ALA A 16 -1.68 3.68 4.79
CA ALA A 16 -1.57 2.53 5.68
C ALA A 16 -2.71 1.52 5.46
N VAL A 17 -3.95 1.99 5.31
CA VAL A 17 -5.08 1.11 5.01
C VAL A 17 -5.05 0.76 3.52
N GLY A 18 -5.08 1.74 2.63
CA GLY A 18 -5.19 1.45 1.20
C GLY A 18 -3.93 0.85 0.57
N VAL A 19 -2.83 1.59 0.55
CA VAL A 19 -1.61 1.15 -0.18
C VAL A 19 -0.98 -0.09 0.45
N THR A 20 -0.75 -0.10 1.77
CA THR A 20 -0.05 -1.22 2.43
C THR A 20 -0.94 -2.47 2.56
N SER A 21 -2.19 -2.30 2.99
CA SER A 21 -3.04 -3.42 3.39
C SER A 21 -3.93 -3.96 2.26
N GLU A 22 -4.46 -3.10 1.39
CA GLU A 22 -5.39 -3.54 0.34
C GLU A 22 -4.66 -3.77 -0.99
N SER A 23 -4.15 -2.70 -1.58
CA SER A 23 -3.89 -2.67 -3.02
C SER A 23 -2.45 -2.97 -3.39
N ARG A 24 -1.45 -2.51 -2.64
CA ARG A 24 -0.03 -2.54 -3.05
C ARG A 24 0.18 -2.01 -4.48
N TYR A 25 0.32 -2.90 -5.45
CA TYR A 25 0.51 -2.58 -6.87
C TYR A 25 -0.75 -2.78 -7.72
N ASP A 26 -1.86 -3.17 -7.10
CA ASP A 26 -3.06 -3.69 -7.75
C ASP A 26 -4.17 -2.65 -7.90
N ALA A 27 -3.97 -1.41 -7.44
CA ALA A 27 -5.01 -0.39 -7.37
C ALA A 27 -5.75 -0.16 -8.71
N TYR A 28 -5.05 -0.22 -9.85
CA TYR A 28 -5.60 0.07 -11.17
C TYR A 28 -5.75 -1.18 -12.04
N ARG A 29 -6.12 -2.31 -11.43
CA ARG A 29 -6.46 -3.53 -12.16
C ARG A 29 -7.59 -4.27 -11.46
N LEU A 30 -8.36 -5.03 -12.24
CA LEU A 30 -9.37 -5.93 -11.71
C LEU A 30 -8.69 -7.12 -11.03
N VAL A 31 -8.95 -7.29 -9.74
CA VAL A 31 -8.48 -8.42 -8.93
C VAL A 31 -9.64 -9.11 -8.23
N VAL A 32 -9.48 -10.38 -7.89
CA VAL A 32 -10.43 -11.11 -7.02
C VAL A 32 -9.64 -11.56 -5.80
N ALA A 33 -10.11 -11.21 -4.60
CA ALA A 33 -9.41 -11.57 -3.38
C ALA A 33 -9.33 -13.10 -3.24
N GLY A 34 -8.16 -13.63 -2.88
CA GLY A 34 -7.93 -15.08 -2.73
C GLY A 34 -7.66 -15.84 -4.04
N ASP A 35 -7.85 -15.21 -5.20
CA ASP A 35 -7.68 -15.87 -6.48
C ASP A 35 -6.22 -16.27 -6.75
N LYS A 36 -6.04 -17.45 -7.34
CA LYS A 36 -4.73 -17.96 -7.72
C LYS A 36 -4.57 -17.79 -9.21
N ALA A 37 -3.67 -16.90 -9.62
CA ALA A 37 -3.32 -16.70 -11.03
C ALA A 37 -2.87 -17.99 -11.76
N SER A 38 -2.53 -19.06 -11.02
CA SER A 38 -2.17 -20.37 -11.58
C SER A 38 -3.36 -21.27 -11.93
N THR A 39 -4.59 -20.93 -11.55
CA THR A 39 -5.81 -21.69 -11.86
C THR A 39 -6.60 -21.03 -12.99
N PRO A 40 -7.25 -21.81 -13.88
CA PRO A 40 -8.09 -21.26 -14.93
C PRO A 40 -9.44 -20.74 -14.40
N THR A 41 -9.77 -21.05 -13.15
CA THR A 41 -10.99 -20.66 -12.44
C THR A 41 -10.66 -19.69 -11.31
N LEU A 42 -11.57 -18.75 -11.08
CA LEU A 42 -11.55 -17.86 -9.93
C LEU A 42 -11.82 -18.64 -8.64
N GLU A 43 -10.95 -18.44 -7.65
CA GLU A 43 -11.12 -18.96 -6.29
C GLU A 43 -11.31 -17.80 -5.29
N PRO A 44 -12.53 -17.27 -5.14
CA PRO A 44 -12.77 -16.12 -4.26
C PRO A 44 -12.56 -16.48 -2.78
N ALA A 45 -11.92 -15.59 -2.04
CA ALA A 45 -11.90 -15.58 -0.59
C ALA A 45 -13.22 -15.03 -0.06
N ASP A 46 -13.94 -15.83 0.74
CA ASP A 46 -15.24 -15.47 1.34
C ASP A 46 -16.22 -14.91 0.29
N ASN A 47 -17.06 -13.91 0.59
CA ASN A 47 -17.98 -13.37 -0.41
C ASN A 47 -17.35 -12.32 -1.36
N SER A 48 -16.03 -12.34 -1.56
CA SER A 48 -15.35 -11.32 -2.38
C SER A 48 -15.54 -11.55 -3.88
N GLY A 49 -15.93 -10.49 -4.59
CA GLY A 49 -16.03 -10.42 -6.04
C GLY A 49 -14.81 -9.78 -6.70
N TYR A 50 -14.99 -9.30 -7.94
CA TYR A 50 -14.01 -8.42 -8.57
C TYR A 50 -13.88 -7.13 -7.76
N SER A 51 -12.65 -6.67 -7.58
CA SER A 51 -12.29 -5.49 -6.79
C SER A 51 -11.28 -4.62 -7.54
N ILE A 52 -11.27 -3.34 -7.20
CA ILE A 52 -10.41 -2.30 -7.78
C ILE A 52 -10.12 -1.21 -6.74
N GLY A 53 -9.09 -0.40 -6.94
CA GLY A 53 -8.82 0.78 -6.11
C GLY A 53 -7.78 0.59 -5.03
N THR A 54 -7.27 1.71 -4.54
CA THR A 54 -6.28 1.77 -3.47
C THR A 54 -6.87 1.32 -2.15
N ILE A 55 -8.09 1.75 -1.82
CA ILE A 55 -8.83 1.33 -0.61
C ILE A 55 -9.68 0.08 -0.87
N GLN A 56 -9.57 -0.50 -2.06
CA GLN A 56 -10.33 -1.66 -2.56
C GLN A 56 -11.85 -1.53 -2.43
N LYS A 57 -12.50 -1.41 -3.57
CA LYS A 57 -13.96 -1.42 -3.73
C LYS A 57 -14.35 -2.76 -4.36
N ASP A 58 -15.05 -3.60 -3.59
CA ASP A 58 -15.62 -4.86 -4.10
C ASP A 58 -16.85 -4.57 -4.96
N LEU A 59 -16.75 -4.86 -6.24
CA LEU A 59 -17.79 -4.56 -7.23
C LEU A 59 -19.07 -5.37 -7.00
N GLY A 60 -18.97 -6.60 -6.48
CA GLY A 60 -20.12 -7.46 -6.19
C GLY A 60 -20.90 -6.98 -4.96
N GLN A 61 -20.19 -6.55 -3.91
CA GLN A 61 -20.82 -5.97 -2.72
C GLN A 61 -21.47 -4.60 -3.00
N HIS A 62 -21.00 -3.92 -4.05
CA HIS A 62 -21.52 -2.64 -4.53
C HIS A 62 -22.35 -2.78 -5.82
N TYR A 63 -22.99 -3.95 -5.99
CA TYR A 63 -23.92 -4.25 -7.07
C TYR A 63 -25.34 -4.47 -6.53
N GLN A 64 -26.13 -3.40 -6.51
CA GLN A 64 -27.51 -3.37 -6.00
C GLN A 64 -28.45 -2.78 -7.06
N PRO A 65 -28.50 -3.34 -8.30
CA PRO A 65 -29.19 -2.74 -9.44
C PRO A 65 -30.72 -2.63 -9.27
N ASN A 66 -31.27 -3.34 -8.29
CA ASN A 66 -32.70 -3.38 -8.00
C ASN A 66 -33.10 -2.49 -6.79
N ASP A 67 -32.13 -1.88 -6.10
CA ASP A 67 -32.38 -0.91 -5.04
C ASP A 67 -32.32 0.50 -5.64
N PRO A 68 -33.40 1.31 -5.57
CA PRO A 68 -33.41 2.69 -6.07
C PRO A 68 -32.34 3.60 -5.46
N ASN A 69 -31.85 3.27 -4.26
CA ASN A 69 -30.78 3.99 -3.57
C ASN A 69 -29.48 3.17 -3.50
N GLY A 70 -29.45 2.02 -4.17
CA GLY A 70 -28.31 1.11 -4.16
C GLY A 70 -27.20 1.56 -5.10
N GLU A 71 -25.99 1.07 -4.82
CA GLU A 71 -24.84 1.30 -5.68
C GLU A 71 -24.89 0.38 -6.91
N ASN A 72 -24.32 0.83 -8.04
CA ASN A 72 -24.13 0.00 -9.23
C ASN A 72 -22.76 0.27 -9.85
N VAL A 73 -21.72 0.09 -9.02
CA VAL A 73 -20.33 0.35 -9.42
C VAL A 73 -19.91 -0.45 -10.66
N PRO A 74 -20.34 -1.72 -10.88
CA PRO A 74 -20.09 -2.42 -12.14
C PRO A 74 -20.58 -1.64 -13.37
N ARG A 75 -21.79 -1.07 -13.33
CA ARG A 75 -22.33 -0.28 -14.43
C ARG A 75 -21.58 1.04 -14.61
N ASP A 76 -21.22 1.70 -13.52
CA ASP A 76 -20.43 2.94 -13.59
C ASP A 76 -19.07 2.71 -14.25
N LEU A 77 -18.41 1.57 -13.96
CA LEU A 77 -17.14 1.18 -14.58
C LEU A 77 -17.31 0.96 -16.08
N ILE A 78 -18.32 0.20 -16.49
CA ILE A 78 -18.58 -0.04 -17.91
C ILE A 78 -18.94 1.25 -18.64
N ASN A 79 -19.70 2.15 -18.03
CA ASN A 79 -20.02 3.45 -18.63
C ASN A 79 -18.77 4.32 -18.82
N ALA A 80 -17.92 4.43 -17.78
CA ALA A 80 -16.69 5.19 -17.87
C ALA A 80 -15.72 4.62 -18.92
N TYR A 81 -15.63 3.28 -18.98
CA TYR A 81 -14.90 2.59 -20.05
C TYR A 81 -15.44 2.96 -21.44
N GLN A 82 -16.75 2.88 -21.66
CA GLN A 82 -17.38 3.17 -22.95
C GLN A 82 -17.17 4.63 -23.38
N ASP A 83 -17.23 5.57 -22.43
CA ASP A 83 -16.96 6.98 -22.71
C ASP A 83 -15.50 7.22 -23.11
N TRP A 84 -14.56 6.62 -22.39
CA TRP A 84 -13.15 6.67 -22.75
C TRP A 84 -12.88 6.01 -24.11
N ALA A 85 -13.44 4.82 -24.35
CA ALA A 85 -13.27 4.09 -25.61
C ALA A 85 -13.85 4.87 -26.78
N ARG A 86 -15.01 5.53 -26.63
CA ARG A 86 -15.59 6.39 -27.68
C ARG A 86 -14.65 7.52 -28.10
N ALA A 87 -13.89 8.07 -27.16
CA ALA A 87 -12.97 9.18 -27.42
C ALA A 87 -11.60 8.72 -27.97
N HIS A 88 -11.09 7.57 -27.54
CA HIS A 88 -9.70 7.16 -27.80
C HIS A 88 -9.55 5.89 -28.64
N GLN A 89 -10.51 4.98 -28.56
CA GLN A 89 -10.50 3.67 -29.23
C GLN A 89 -11.91 3.24 -29.67
N PRO A 90 -12.56 3.93 -30.63
CA PRO A 90 -13.96 3.68 -30.97
C PRO A 90 -14.25 2.23 -31.42
N GLN A 91 -13.26 1.57 -32.02
CA GLN A 91 -13.35 0.15 -32.40
C GLN A 91 -13.44 -0.82 -31.21
N SER A 92 -13.05 -0.36 -30.01
CA SER A 92 -13.05 -1.16 -28.78
C SER A 92 -14.39 -1.09 -28.03
N LEU A 93 -15.35 -0.27 -28.46
CA LEU A 93 -16.66 -0.16 -27.81
C LEU A 93 -17.35 -1.52 -27.65
N PHE A 94 -17.95 -1.74 -26.47
CA PHE A 94 -18.86 -2.87 -26.30
C PHE A 94 -20.20 -2.56 -26.98
N ASN A 95 -20.81 -3.58 -27.58
CA ASN A 95 -22.24 -3.51 -27.86
C ASN A 95 -23.07 -3.69 -26.58
N ASP A 96 -24.38 -3.46 -26.66
CA ASP A 96 -25.28 -3.46 -25.50
C ASP A 96 -25.30 -4.81 -24.77
N ASP A 97 -25.23 -5.92 -25.50
CA ASP A 97 -25.19 -7.27 -24.94
C ASP A 97 -23.88 -7.51 -24.17
N GLN A 98 -22.74 -7.12 -24.76
CA GLN A 98 -21.43 -7.22 -24.11
C GLN A 98 -21.37 -6.36 -22.86
N ALA A 99 -21.85 -5.11 -22.92
CA ALA A 99 -21.89 -4.22 -21.77
C ALA A 99 -22.78 -4.78 -20.65
N THR A 100 -23.97 -5.29 -20.98
CA THR A 100 -24.89 -5.89 -20.00
C THR A 100 -24.28 -7.12 -19.34
N ARG A 101 -23.66 -8.01 -20.11
CA ARG A 101 -22.98 -9.20 -19.58
C ARG A 101 -21.78 -8.82 -18.71
N ALA A 102 -20.98 -7.85 -19.13
CA ALA A 102 -19.83 -7.38 -18.35
C ALA A 102 -20.27 -6.80 -17.00
N VAL A 103 -21.35 -6.01 -16.96
CA VAL A 103 -21.93 -5.51 -15.71
C VAL A 103 -22.35 -6.65 -14.79
N ALA A 104 -23.06 -7.66 -15.32
CA ALA A 104 -23.49 -8.81 -14.53
C ALA A 104 -22.30 -9.62 -14.02
N ASP A 105 -21.28 -9.85 -14.86
CA ASP A 105 -20.11 -10.65 -14.51
C ASP A 105 -19.23 -9.97 -13.45
N LEU A 106 -19.08 -8.65 -13.52
CA LEU A 106 -18.37 -7.82 -12.54
C LEU A 106 -19.15 -7.69 -11.23
N GLY A 107 -20.49 -7.73 -11.29
CA GLY A 107 -21.39 -7.66 -10.13
C GLY A 107 -21.56 -8.97 -9.37
N ARG A 108 -20.87 -10.05 -9.77
CA ARG A 108 -20.88 -11.32 -9.02
C ARG A 108 -20.05 -11.18 -7.74
N ASP A 109 -20.66 -11.50 -6.61
CA ASP A 109 -19.95 -11.73 -5.35
C ASP A 109 -19.30 -13.11 -5.32
N GLY A 110 -18.58 -13.42 -4.23
CA GLY A 110 -17.85 -14.67 -4.10
C GLY A 110 -18.75 -15.91 -4.21
N ASP A 111 -19.96 -15.86 -3.66
CA ASP A 111 -20.92 -16.96 -3.74
C ASP A 111 -21.47 -17.14 -5.17
N ALA A 112 -21.81 -16.05 -5.86
CA ALA A 112 -22.22 -16.11 -7.26
C ALA A 112 -21.10 -16.66 -8.17
N ILE A 113 -19.84 -16.26 -7.93
CA ILE A 113 -18.67 -16.81 -8.65
C ILE A 113 -18.53 -18.32 -8.40
N ARG A 114 -18.67 -18.79 -7.16
CA ARG A 114 -18.61 -20.23 -6.83
C ARG A 114 -19.73 -21.03 -7.49
N ASN A 115 -20.96 -20.49 -7.47
CA ASN A 115 -22.12 -21.10 -8.09
C ASN A 115 -21.99 -21.18 -9.63
N ASP A 116 -21.22 -20.27 -10.21
CA ASP A 116 -20.83 -20.25 -11.63
C ASP A 116 -19.48 -20.97 -11.88
N HIS A 117 -19.14 -21.95 -11.03
CA HIS A 117 -17.94 -22.79 -11.13
C HIS A 117 -16.62 -22.02 -11.27
N GLY A 118 -16.53 -20.82 -10.68
CA GLY A 118 -15.33 -19.99 -10.74
C GLY A 118 -15.09 -19.39 -12.13
N ARG A 119 -16.10 -19.23 -12.97
CA ARG A 119 -15.91 -18.67 -14.32
C ARG A 119 -15.34 -17.25 -14.27
N PRO A 120 -14.18 -16.97 -14.92
CA PRO A 120 -13.63 -15.62 -14.98
C PRO A 120 -14.46 -14.71 -15.91
N LEU A 121 -14.21 -13.41 -15.82
CA LEU A 121 -14.65 -12.45 -16.83
C LEU A 121 -14.11 -12.85 -18.20
N ASP A 122 -14.89 -12.60 -19.26
CA ASP A 122 -14.42 -12.79 -20.63
C ASP A 122 -13.07 -12.10 -20.87
N ALA A 123 -12.14 -12.79 -21.53
CA ALA A 123 -10.76 -12.33 -21.64
C ALA A 123 -10.61 -11.06 -22.50
N ASP A 124 -11.44 -10.90 -23.55
CA ASP A 124 -11.44 -9.70 -24.37
C ASP A 124 -12.05 -8.52 -23.60
N VAL A 125 -13.15 -8.75 -22.88
CA VAL A 125 -13.73 -7.76 -21.97
C VAL A 125 -12.70 -7.32 -20.91
N LYS A 126 -12.04 -8.27 -20.24
CA LYS A 126 -11.04 -7.98 -19.21
C LYS A 126 -9.87 -7.19 -19.79
N SER A 127 -9.32 -7.61 -20.94
CA SER A 127 -8.21 -6.93 -21.59
C SER A 127 -8.53 -5.46 -21.90
N ARG A 128 -9.74 -5.18 -22.40
CA ARG A 128 -10.20 -3.82 -22.70
C ARG A 128 -10.39 -2.97 -21.44
N LEU A 129 -10.93 -3.55 -20.37
CA LEU A 129 -11.06 -2.86 -19.08
C LEU A 129 -9.70 -2.59 -18.45
N ASP A 130 -8.77 -3.55 -18.51
CA ASP A 130 -7.40 -3.37 -18.03
C ASP A 130 -6.70 -2.22 -18.80
N ALA A 131 -6.94 -2.10 -20.12
CA ALA A 131 -6.42 -0.99 -20.91
C ALA A 131 -6.98 0.38 -20.48
N PHE A 132 -8.28 0.44 -20.16
CA PHE A 132 -8.87 1.65 -19.59
C PHE A 132 -8.30 1.96 -18.20
N LEU A 133 -8.25 0.99 -17.30
CA LEU A 133 -7.74 1.18 -15.94
C LEU A 133 -6.25 1.59 -15.92
N ALA A 134 -5.48 1.19 -16.93
CA ALA A 134 -4.09 1.64 -17.12
C ALA A 134 -3.95 3.05 -17.73
N SER A 135 -5.04 3.64 -18.24
CA SER A 135 -5.04 5.00 -18.81
C SER A 135 -5.21 6.07 -17.72
N ASP A 136 -4.84 7.32 -18.00
CA ASP A 136 -5.03 8.43 -17.06
C ASP A 136 -6.51 8.63 -16.66
N ALA A 137 -7.43 8.38 -17.60
CA ALA A 137 -8.87 8.46 -17.35
C ALA A 137 -9.33 7.37 -16.36
N GLY A 138 -8.84 6.13 -16.53
CA GLY A 138 -9.15 5.03 -15.63
C GLY A 138 -8.52 5.19 -14.26
N ILE A 139 -7.25 5.61 -14.19
CA ILE A 139 -6.56 5.92 -12.93
C ILE A 139 -7.32 7.02 -12.17
N THR A 140 -7.73 8.09 -12.84
CA THR A 140 -8.54 9.17 -12.23
C THR A 140 -9.89 8.65 -11.74
N TRP A 141 -10.60 7.86 -12.55
CA TRP A 141 -11.92 7.31 -12.18
C TRP A 141 -11.86 6.38 -10.96
N VAL A 142 -10.77 5.61 -10.82
CA VAL A 142 -10.50 4.79 -9.63
C VAL A 142 -10.17 5.68 -8.44
N HIS A 143 -9.28 6.65 -8.63
CA HIS A 143 -8.85 7.55 -7.57
C HIS A 143 -10.00 8.37 -6.97
N ASP A 144 -10.93 8.87 -7.78
CA ASP A 144 -12.11 9.59 -7.29
C ASP A 144 -12.97 8.73 -6.34
N ARG A 145 -13.01 7.42 -6.56
CA ARG A 145 -13.69 6.47 -5.66
C ARG A 145 -12.92 6.22 -4.39
N ASP A 146 -11.60 6.11 -4.47
CA ASP A 146 -10.73 6.02 -3.29
C ASP A 146 -10.92 7.26 -2.39
N VAL A 147 -11.00 8.46 -2.98
CA VAL A 147 -11.28 9.72 -2.27
C VAL A 147 -12.64 9.67 -1.58
N ALA A 148 -13.70 9.31 -2.30
CA ALA A 148 -15.05 9.21 -1.73
C ALA A 148 -15.13 8.17 -0.59
N GLN A 149 -14.43 7.04 -0.73
CA GLN A 149 -14.36 6.03 0.32
C GLN A 149 -13.59 6.53 1.55
N ILE A 150 -12.53 7.32 1.36
CA ILE A 150 -11.81 7.95 2.48
C ILE A 150 -12.68 9.00 3.17
N ASP A 151 -13.44 9.81 2.43
CA ASP A 151 -14.41 10.73 3.04
C ASP A 151 -15.43 9.98 3.91
N LYS A 152 -15.92 8.84 3.43
CA LYS A 152 -16.81 7.97 4.21
C LYS A 152 -16.12 7.43 5.47
N LEU A 153 -14.87 6.97 5.38
CA LEU A 153 -14.11 6.50 6.55
C LEU A 153 -13.85 7.63 7.56
N MET A 154 -13.54 8.83 7.07
CA MET A 154 -13.35 10.01 7.90
C MET A 154 -14.60 10.35 8.71
N ASP A 155 -15.78 10.32 8.06
CA ASP A 155 -17.07 10.60 8.71
C ASP A 155 -17.50 9.47 9.65
N ARG A 156 -17.50 8.22 9.18
CA ARG A 156 -18.18 7.10 9.85
C ARG A 156 -17.30 6.35 10.85
N ALA A 157 -15.98 6.43 10.70
CA ALA A 157 -15.04 5.68 11.53
C ALA A 157 -14.10 6.60 12.32
N ILE A 158 -13.50 7.60 11.67
CA ILE A 158 -12.52 8.48 12.31
C ILE A 158 -13.17 9.54 13.19
N ALA A 159 -14.26 10.18 12.75
CA ALA A 159 -14.90 11.20 13.57
C ALA A 159 -15.40 10.66 14.94
N PRO A 160 -16.05 9.48 15.02
CA PRO A 160 -16.33 8.84 16.32
C PRO A 160 -15.07 8.50 17.12
N LEU A 161 -14.03 7.99 16.46
CA LEU A 161 -12.75 7.71 17.10
C LEU A 161 -12.15 8.95 17.77
N GLN A 162 -12.11 10.09 17.07
CA GLN A 162 -11.58 11.34 17.59
C GLN A 162 -12.37 11.89 18.79
N ARG A 163 -13.64 11.49 18.96
CA ARG A 163 -14.47 11.86 20.11
C ARG A 163 -14.20 11.01 21.36
N SER A 164 -13.52 9.88 21.22
CA SER A 164 -13.19 9.02 22.36
C SER A 164 -12.07 9.57 23.23
N ASN A 165 -12.16 9.30 24.54
CA ASN A 165 -11.10 9.59 25.50
C ASN A 165 -9.82 8.83 25.18
N LEU A 166 -9.93 7.59 24.69
CA LEU A 166 -8.78 6.79 24.28
C LEU A 166 -7.94 7.54 23.23
N TYR A 167 -8.58 8.03 22.16
CA TYR A 167 -7.87 8.76 21.11
C TYR A 167 -7.32 10.11 21.59
N GLN A 168 -8.11 10.88 22.34
CA GLN A 168 -7.72 12.22 22.80
C GLN A 168 -6.53 12.20 23.78
N ASN A 169 -6.38 11.11 24.53
CA ASN A 169 -5.28 10.92 25.48
C ASN A 169 -4.11 10.10 24.90
N ALA A 170 -4.25 9.55 23.70
CA ALA A 170 -3.22 8.76 23.05
C ALA A 170 -2.05 9.63 22.55
N SER A 171 -0.85 9.03 22.50
CA SER A 171 0.28 9.61 21.78
C SER A 171 -0.06 9.78 20.29
N LEU A 172 0.63 10.65 19.56
CA LEU A 172 0.41 10.81 18.12
C LEU A 172 0.65 9.49 17.36
N ASP A 173 1.65 8.72 17.78
CA ASP A 173 1.94 7.42 17.19
C ASP A 173 0.81 6.41 17.41
N ASP A 174 0.18 6.44 18.59
CA ASP A 174 -0.97 5.60 18.89
C ASP A 174 -2.24 6.11 18.22
N GLN A 175 -2.40 7.42 18.02
CA GLN A 175 -3.48 7.98 17.20
C GLN A 175 -3.41 7.46 15.76
N VAL A 176 -2.20 7.35 15.17
CA VAL A 176 -2.01 6.75 13.84
C VAL A 176 -2.42 5.26 13.84
N LYS A 177 -1.98 4.49 14.84
CA LYS A 177 -2.35 3.06 14.97
C LYS A 177 -3.86 2.89 15.11
N LEU A 178 -4.50 3.67 15.98
CA LEU A 178 -5.95 3.63 16.20
C LEU A 178 -6.70 3.96 14.91
N ALA A 179 -6.31 5.03 14.21
CA ALA A 179 -6.92 5.42 12.94
C ALA A 179 -6.78 4.32 11.87
N ALA A 180 -5.60 3.70 11.75
CA ALA A 180 -5.36 2.62 10.81
C ALA A 180 -6.20 1.37 11.13
N MET A 181 -6.22 0.92 12.39
CA MET A 181 -7.00 -0.25 12.80
C MET A 181 -8.51 -0.04 12.63
N VAL A 182 -9.03 1.08 13.10
CA VAL A 182 -10.47 1.40 13.03
C VAL A 182 -10.89 1.62 11.57
N GLY A 183 -10.08 2.34 10.79
CA GLY A 183 -10.32 2.54 9.36
C GLY A 183 -10.34 1.23 8.58
N LYS A 184 -9.36 0.36 8.80
CA LYS A 184 -9.30 -0.97 8.17
C LYS A 184 -10.47 -1.86 8.56
N ALA A 185 -10.81 -1.93 9.85
CA ALA A 185 -11.92 -2.73 10.33
C ALA A 185 -13.24 -2.28 9.70
N TYR A 186 -13.48 -0.97 9.61
CA TYR A 186 -14.66 -0.42 8.94
C TYR A 186 -14.66 -0.72 7.44
N ASN A 187 -13.53 -0.55 6.76
CA ASN A 187 -13.40 -0.84 5.34
C ASN A 187 -13.71 -2.31 5.01
N GLN A 188 -13.29 -3.25 5.86
CA GLN A 188 -13.55 -4.67 5.66
C GLN A 188 -14.98 -5.09 6.01
N ASN A 189 -15.61 -4.48 7.03
CA ASN A 189 -16.99 -4.77 7.37
C ASN A 189 -17.63 -3.65 8.21
N GLU A 190 -18.44 -2.82 7.56
CA GLU A 190 -19.08 -1.66 8.20
C GLU A 190 -19.99 -2.04 9.37
N VAL A 191 -20.74 -3.16 9.26
CA VAL A 191 -21.72 -3.57 10.27
C VAL A 191 -21.04 -4.01 11.57
N ARG A 192 -20.02 -4.88 11.48
CA ARG A 192 -19.26 -5.34 12.64
C ARG A 192 -18.46 -4.20 13.25
N ALA A 193 -17.77 -3.43 12.42
CA ALA A 193 -16.98 -2.29 12.86
C ALA A 193 -17.83 -1.20 13.52
N ALA A 194 -19.04 -0.90 13.02
CA ALA A 194 -19.92 0.11 13.61
C ALA A 194 -20.27 -0.20 15.08
N THR A 195 -20.38 -1.48 15.44
CA THR A 195 -20.61 -1.87 16.84
C THR A 195 -19.39 -1.61 17.71
N MET A 196 -18.18 -1.93 17.21
CA MET A 196 -16.93 -1.61 17.90
C MET A 196 -16.73 -0.09 18.03
N ILE A 197 -16.94 0.67 16.95
CA ILE A 197 -16.78 2.12 16.92
C ILE A 197 -17.71 2.82 17.90
N ARG A 198 -18.96 2.36 18.03
CA ARG A 198 -19.89 2.89 19.03
C ARG A 198 -19.41 2.63 20.46
N LYS A 199 -18.92 1.43 20.77
CA LYS A 199 -18.33 1.13 22.09
C LYS A 199 -17.11 1.99 22.38
N LEU A 200 -16.30 2.26 21.35
CA LEU A 200 -15.14 3.14 21.43
C LEU A 200 -15.56 4.59 21.73
N GLU A 201 -16.58 5.10 21.04
CA GLU A 201 -17.15 6.43 21.28
C GLU A 201 -17.77 6.55 22.69
N GLU A 202 -18.37 5.46 23.19
CA GLU A 202 -18.89 5.33 24.55
C GLU A 202 -17.78 5.13 25.62
N ASN A 203 -16.50 5.19 25.23
CA ASN A 203 -15.32 5.05 26.09
C ASN A 203 -15.22 3.69 26.80
N GLN A 204 -15.57 2.60 26.10
CA GLN A 204 -15.47 1.23 26.63
C GLN A 204 -14.13 0.54 26.31
N TYR A 205 -13.17 1.25 25.72
CA TYR A 205 -11.82 0.76 25.46
C TYR A 205 -10.81 1.74 26.07
N ASP A 206 -9.81 1.19 26.77
CA ASP A 206 -8.84 1.99 27.53
C ASP A 206 -7.46 2.00 26.86
N SER A 207 -7.24 1.13 25.86
CA SER A 207 -5.95 0.99 25.19
C SER A 207 -6.05 0.60 23.71
N VAL A 208 -4.94 0.80 22.98
CA VAL A 208 -4.74 0.26 21.63
C VAL A 208 -4.94 -1.26 21.61
N ALA A 209 -4.49 -1.96 22.66
CA ALA A 209 -4.63 -3.41 22.78
C ALA A 209 -6.10 -3.84 22.90
N ASP A 210 -6.94 -3.09 23.59
CA ASP A 210 -8.37 -3.40 23.71
C ASP A 210 -9.09 -3.28 22.36
N VAL A 211 -8.79 -2.23 21.59
CA VAL A 211 -9.32 -2.07 20.23
C VAL A 211 -8.85 -3.22 19.33
N SER A 212 -7.58 -3.60 19.45
CA SER A 212 -7.02 -4.75 18.74
C SER A 212 -7.74 -6.06 19.09
N ALA A 213 -7.98 -6.32 20.37
CA ALA A 213 -8.71 -7.49 20.86
C ALA A 213 -10.20 -7.48 20.46
N ALA A 214 -10.80 -6.29 20.34
CA ALA A 214 -12.17 -6.17 19.83
C ALA A 214 -12.26 -6.62 18.36
N ILE A 215 -11.27 -6.28 17.53
CA ILE A 215 -11.18 -6.75 16.14
C ILE A 215 -11.01 -8.28 16.10
N ASP A 216 -10.12 -8.85 16.93
CA ASP A 216 -9.92 -10.31 17.04
C ASP A 216 -11.20 -11.06 17.42
N SER A 217 -12.15 -10.38 18.07
CA SER A 217 -13.42 -10.97 18.50
C SER A 217 -14.51 -10.96 17.43
N PHE A 218 -14.27 -10.35 16.27
CA PHE A 218 -15.27 -10.27 15.19
C PHE A 218 -15.68 -11.64 14.67
N ILE A 219 -14.73 -12.59 14.60
CA ILE A 219 -14.98 -13.96 14.21
C ILE A 219 -14.46 -14.88 15.33
N PRO A 220 -15.31 -15.78 15.89
CA PRO A 220 -14.86 -16.73 16.89
C PRO A 220 -13.77 -17.67 16.34
N LYS A 221 -12.61 -17.74 17.00
CA LYS A 221 -11.49 -18.61 16.61
C LYS A 221 -11.91 -20.09 16.66
N ARG A 222 -11.99 -20.73 15.49
CA ARG A 222 -12.24 -22.19 15.36
C ARG A 222 -10.95 -23.00 15.27
N SER A 223 -9.88 -22.38 14.79
CA SER A 223 -8.51 -22.90 14.74
C SER A 223 -7.58 -21.75 15.16
N GLY A 224 -6.39 -22.04 15.70
CA GLY A 224 -5.44 -21.01 16.14
C GLY A 224 -4.82 -20.17 15.01
N GLN A 225 -5.38 -20.20 13.80
CA GLN A 225 -4.95 -19.40 12.65
C GLN A 225 -5.64 -18.03 12.68
N LYS A 226 -4.94 -17.00 12.18
CA LYS A 226 -5.49 -15.65 12.08
C LYS A 226 -6.57 -15.57 11.01
N ASP A 227 -7.65 -14.87 11.29
CA ASP A 227 -8.68 -14.56 10.30
C ASP A 227 -8.32 -13.33 9.45
N TYR A 228 -9.18 -13.00 8.47
CA TYR A 228 -8.93 -11.90 7.54
C TYR A 228 -9.02 -10.50 8.17
N PHE A 229 -9.75 -10.33 9.27
CA PHE A 229 -9.75 -9.07 10.04
C PHE A 229 -8.45 -8.92 10.80
N GLU A 230 -7.95 -9.99 11.43
CA GLU A 230 -6.68 -9.98 12.15
C GLU A 230 -5.50 -9.70 11.18
N LEU A 231 -5.47 -10.39 10.03
CA LEU A 231 -4.47 -10.15 8.98
C LEU A 231 -4.59 -8.72 8.42
N GLY A 232 -5.81 -8.28 8.12
CA GLY A 232 -6.07 -6.93 7.63
C GLY A 232 -5.57 -5.85 8.59
N ARG A 233 -5.89 -5.97 9.88
CA ARG A 233 -5.41 -5.08 10.94
C ARG A 233 -3.89 -5.07 11.00
N ASP A 234 -3.25 -6.24 11.01
CA ASP A 234 -1.80 -6.35 11.12
C ASP A 234 -1.10 -5.68 9.93
N ASP A 235 -1.65 -5.83 8.72
CA ASP A 235 -1.16 -5.16 7.52
C ASP A 235 -1.31 -3.64 7.61
N ALA A 236 -2.47 -3.15 8.07
CA ALA A 236 -2.68 -1.72 8.30
C ALA A 236 -1.73 -1.16 9.38
N LEU A 237 -1.43 -1.94 10.43
CA LEU A 237 -0.46 -1.56 11.47
C LEU A 237 0.98 -1.50 10.95
N ARG A 238 1.37 -2.34 9.98
CA ARG A 238 2.67 -2.19 9.31
C ARG A 238 2.73 -0.90 8.50
N GLY A 239 1.65 -0.54 7.81
CA GLY A 239 1.53 0.77 7.16
C GLY A 239 1.58 1.93 8.16
N ALA A 240 0.91 1.81 9.30
CA ALA A 240 0.95 2.81 10.38
C ALA A 240 2.37 3.01 10.93
N ALA A 241 3.18 1.95 11.00
CA ALA A 241 4.59 2.07 11.37
C ALA A 241 5.36 2.94 10.37
N VAL A 242 5.11 2.80 9.06
CA VAL A 242 5.71 3.66 8.02
C VAL A 242 5.25 5.11 8.18
N VAL A 243 3.96 5.37 8.43
CA VAL A 243 3.47 6.73 8.72
C VAL A 243 4.22 7.33 9.91
N ASN A 244 4.33 6.60 11.02
CA ASN A 244 5.02 7.09 12.21
C ASN A 244 6.52 7.33 11.94
N SER A 245 7.19 6.46 11.18
CA SER A 245 8.58 6.68 10.77
C SER A 245 8.74 7.95 9.94
N LEU A 246 7.83 8.21 8.98
CA LEU A 246 7.89 9.43 8.15
C LEU A 246 7.55 10.71 8.92
N ARG A 247 6.57 10.65 9.84
CA ARG A 247 6.20 11.78 10.71
C ARG A 247 7.32 12.16 11.68
N ASN A 248 8.05 11.16 12.15
CA ASN A 248 9.15 11.32 13.10
C ASN A 248 10.53 11.40 12.39
N ALA A 249 10.55 11.45 11.06
CA ALA A 249 11.78 11.51 10.28
C ALA A 249 12.61 12.74 10.66
N ASN A 250 13.94 12.61 10.58
CA ASN A 250 14.84 13.72 10.84
C ASN A 250 14.57 14.83 9.80
N ARG A 251 14.49 16.10 10.23
CA ARG A 251 14.21 17.23 9.32
C ARG A 251 15.25 17.41 8.21
N GLU A 252 16.47 16.91 8.42
CA GLU A 252 17.53 16.91 7.41
C GLU A 252 17.46 15.70 6.45
N SER A 253 16.58 14.72 6.72
CA SER A 253 16.32 13.61 5.83
C SER A 253 15.55 14.10 4.60
N PRO A 254 15.93 13.70 3.37
CA PRO A 254 15.14 14.03 2.17
C PRO A 254 13.71 13.50 2.25
N LEU A 255 13.47 12.42 3.00
CA LEU A 255 12.13 11.87 3.20
C LEU A 255 11.23 12.74 4.08
N SER A 256 11.80 13.57 4.97
CA SER A 256 11.01 14.54 5.74
C SER A 256 10.38 15.58 4.81
N THR A 257 11.14 16.08 3.82
CA THR A 257 10.63 17.03 2.82
C THR A 257 9.64 16.35 1.89
N ALA A 258 9.98 15.19 1.34
CA ALA A 258 9.09 14.43 0.46
C ALA A 258 7.75 14.11 1.14
N TRP A 259 7.78 13.71 2.41
CA TRP A 259 6.57 13.44 3.18
C TRP A 259 5.75 14.70 3.45
N ALA A 260 6.38 15.84 3.73
CA ALA A 260 5.68 17.11 3.89
C ALA A 260 4.96 17.54 2.61
N SER A 261 5.58 17.36 1.43
CA SER A 261 4.94 17.62 0.14
C SER A 261 3.74 16.70 -0.09
N VAL A 262 3.87 15.40 0.17
CA VAL A 262 2.76 14.44 0.06
C VAL A 262 1.65 14.76 1.05
N LEU A 263 1.97 15.16 2.28
CA LEU A 263 0.98 15.57 3.27
C LEU A 263 0.26 16.86 2.90
N ALA A 264 0.79 17.69 2.01
CA ALA A 264 0.09 18.90 1.57
C ALA A 264 -1.23 18.55 0.87
N ASP A 265 -1.25 17.47 0.09
CA ASP A 265 -2.43 16.83 -0.46
C ASP A 265 -2.22 15.30 -0.56
N PRO A 266 -2.57 14.54 0.50
CA PRO A 266 -2.32 13.10 0.52
C PRO A 266 -3.18 12.31 -0.48
N LEU A 267 -4.25 12.94 -0.98
CA LEU A 267 -5.18 12.37 -1.95
C LEU A 267 -5.05 13.04 -3.33
N VAL A 268 -3.86 13.59 -3.64
CA VAL A 268 -3.57 14.14 -4.97
C VAL A 268 -3.81 13.07 -6.05
N ASN A 269 -4.43 13.47 -7.16
CA ASN A 269 -4.65 12.56 -8.30
C ASN A 269 -3.29 12.13 -8.88
N PRO A 270 -2.99 10.81 -8.93
CA PRO A 270 -1.72 10.29 -9.42
C PRO A 270 -1.40 10.63 -10.89
N THR A 271 -2.38 11.05 -11.69
CA THR A 271 -2.18 11.49 -13.09
C THR A 271 -1.84 12.98 -13.18
N ALA A 272 -1.97 13.72 -12.08
CA ALA A 272 -1.82 15.18 -12.04
C ALA A 272 -0.70 15.64 -11.10
N LEU A 273 0.26 14.76 -10.75
CA LEU A 273 1.36 15.09 -9.82
C LEU A 273 2.22 16.27 -10.30
N ASN A 274 2.30 16.49 -11.62
CA ASN A 274 3.04 17.61 -12.21
C ASN A 274 2.23 18.92 -12.29
N ALA A 275 0.95 18.91 -11.92
CA ALA A 275 0.11 20.10 -11.93
C ALA A 275 0.38 21.04 -10.74
N ASP A 276 0.93 20.50 -9.65
CA ASP A 276 1.28 21.28 -8.45
C ASP A 276 2.57 22.08 -8.66
N ARG A 277 2.41 23.38 -8.92
CA ARG A 277 3.54 24.31 -9.11
C ARG A 277 4.25 24.66 -7.80
N THR A 278 3.63 24.43 -6.65
CA THR A 278 4.19 24.72 -5.33
C THR A 278 5.07 23.58 -4.83
N HIS A 279 4.79 22.35 -5.26
CA HIS A 279 5.59 21.15 -4.96
C HIS A 279 6.15 20.55 -6.26
N GLN A 280 7.12 21.22 -6.89
CA GLN A 280 7.65 20.84 -8.21
C GLN A 280 8.26 19.43 -8.27
N ASN A 281 8.69 18.89 -7.13
CA ASN A 281 9.28 17.56 -7.01
C ASN A 281 8.24 16.47 -6.70
N LEU A 282 6.95 16.81 -6.56
CA LEU A 282 5.89 15.86 -6.24
C LEU A 282 5.82 14.64 -7.19
N PRO A 283 6.10 14.76 -8.52
CA PRO A 283 6.21 13.61 -9.41
C PRO A 283 7.29 12.58 -9.04
N HIS A 284 8.27 12.97 -8.22
CA HIS A 284 9.33 12.10 -7.71
C HIS A 284 9.07 11.68 -6.25
N GLU A 285 8.64 12.63 -5.43
CA GLU A 285 8.41 12.44 -4.00
C GLU A 285 7.24 11.49 -3.73
N TYR A 286 6.11 11.66 -4.43
CA TYR A 286 4.92 10.85 -4.20
C TYR A 286 5.15 9.37 -4.51
N PRO A 287 5.74 8.97 -5.66
CA PRO A 287 6.02 7.55 -5.92
C PRO A 287 7.03 6.95 -4.94
N VAL A 288 8.05 7.69 -4.48
CA VAL A 288 8.99 7.21 -3.47
C VAL A 288 8.27 6.92 -2.15
N ILE A 289 7.47 7.87 -1.67
CA ILE A 289 6.66 7.69 -0.45
C ILE A 289 5.71 6.50 -0.62
N LYS A 290 4.96 6.43 -1.71
CA LYS A 290 4.04 5.31 -2.00
C LYS A 290 4.79 3.96 -2.00
N ASN A 291 5.99 3.90 -2.59
CA ASN A 291 6.77 2.67 -2.66
C ASN A 291 7.27 2.20 -1.28
N LEU A 292 7.46 3.09 -0.31
CA LEU A 292 7.73 2.71 1.08
C LEU A 292 6.56 1.96 1.71
N PHE A 293 5.32 2.39 1.46
CA PHE A 293 4.13 1.71 1.95
C PHE A 293 3.88 0.36 1.27
N ILE A 294 4.30 0.21 0.01
CA ILE A 294 4.21 -1.07 -0.71
C ILE A 294 5.25 -2.08 -0.19
N HIS A 295 6.43 -1.60 0.22
CA HIS A 295 7.51 -2.41 0.81
C HIS A 295 7.67 -2.09 2.29
N ASP A 296 6.58 -2.23 3.03
CA ASP A 296 6.47 -1.94 4.46
C ASP A 296 7.51 -2.71 5.29
N ASP A 297 7.92 -3.90 4.85
CA ASP A 297 8.94 -4.74 5.47
C ASP A 297 10.39 -4.20 5.30
N ARG A 298 10.60 -3.25 4.39
CA ARG A 298 11.90 -2.61 4.11
C ARG A 298 11.94 -1.13 4.51
N ALA A 299 10.79 -0.45 4.49
CA ALA A 299 10.68 0.99 4.68
C ALA A 299 11.40 1.49 5.95
N GLY A 300 11.19 0.83 7.09
CA GLY A 300 11.78 1.28 8.36
C GLY A 300 13.31 1.31 8.36
N GLN A 301 13.96 0.33 7.72
CA GLN A 301 15.43 0.30 7.62
C GLN A 301 15.97 1.40 6.71
N PHE A 302 15.27 1.65 5.60
CA PHE A 302 15.64 2.67 4.64
C PHE A 302 15.42 4.09 5.19
N ILE A 303 14.26 4.35 5.79
CA ILE A 303 13.95 5.63 6.47
C ILE A 303 14.97 5.87 7.58
N GLY A 304 15.21 4.87 8.43
CA GLY A 304 16.16 5.00 9.53
C GLY A 304 17.60 5.26 9.07
N ALA A 305 18.02 4.69 7.94
CA ALA A 305 19.33 4.99 7.36
C ALA A 305 19.41 6.45 6.91
N LEU A 306 18.40 6.95 6.18
CA LEU A 306 18.35 8.35 5.75
C LEU A 306 18.24 9.31 6.93
N ASP A 307 17.53 8.96 8.00
CA ASP A 307 17.46 9.79 9.22
C ASP A 307 18.81 9.97 9.90
N ARG A 308 19.68 8.95 9.87
CA ARG A 308 21.04 9.01 10.41
C ARG A 308 22.06 9.53 9.39
N GLY A 309 21.67 9.67 8.13
CA GLY A 309 22.61 9.89 7.04
C GLY A 309 23.61 8.73 6.91
N ALA A 310 23.13 7.51 7.12
CA ALA A 310 23.89 6.27 7.02
C ALA A 310 23.74 5.68 5.60
N THR A 311 24.29 4.48 5.40
CA THR A 311 24.10 3.72 4.16
C THR A 311 23.00 2.67 4.27
N HIS A 312 22.27 2.43 3.19
CA HIS A 312 21.36 1.30 3.04
C HIS A 312 21.47 0.73 1.63
N GLN A 313 21.35 -0.58 1.51
CA GLN A 313 21.33 -1.25 0.22
C GLN A 313 20.34 -2.42 0.23
N TYR A 314 19.37 -2.33 -0.67
CA TYR A 314 18.46 -3.42 -0.97
C TYR A 314 18.11 -3.39 -2.45
N GLY A 315 18.30 -4.51 -3.13
CA GLY A 315 18.01 -4.68 -4.54
C GLY A 315 18.23 -6.13 -4.93
N PRO A 316 17.16 -6.93 -5.09
CA PRO A 316 17.30 -8.31 -5.53
C PRO A 316 17.84 -8.30 -6.96
N SER A 317 18.80 -9.20 -7.20
CA SER A 317 19.49 -9.30 -8.47
C SER A 317 19.00 -10.47 -9.29
N ASP A 318 19.16 -10.33 -10.60
CA ASP A 318 19.01 -11.44 -11.51
C ASP A 318 20.03 -12.56 -11.19
N ARG A 319 19.62 -13.82 -11.38
CA ARG A 319 20.47 -14.98 -11.07
C ARG A 319 21.53 -15.22 -12.14
N ALA A 320 21.21 -14.96 -13.41
CA ALA A 320 22.13 -15.10 -14.53
C ALA A 320 23.02 -13.86 -14.69
N HIS A 321 22.50 -12.69 -14.32
CA HIS A 321 23.17 -11.40 -14.38
C HIS A 321 23.18 -10.71 -13.01
N PRO A 322 24.06 -11.12 -12.06
CA PRO A 322 24.08 -10.60 -10.68
C PRO A 322 24.33 -9.10 -10.56
N GLU A 323 24.79 -8.44 -11.62
CA GLU A 323 24.94 -7.00 -11.77
C GLU A 323 23.62 -6.29 -12.10
N ARG A 324 22.60 -7.01 -12.57
CA ARG A 324 21.27 -6.51 -12.93
C ARG A 324 20.25 -6.79 -11.83
N PHE A 325 19.20 -5.98 -11.80
CA PHE A 325 18.12 -6.06 -10.81
C PHE A 325 16.86 -6.73 -11.38
N ASN A 326 16.18 -7.55 -10.59
CA ASN A 326 14.94 -8.23 -11.00
C ASN A 326 13.73 -7.90 -10.09
N GLY A 327 13.86 -6.91 -9.21
CA GLY A 327 12.79 -6.46 -8.32
C GLY A 327 12.93 -4.99 -7.93
N PRO A 328 12.20 -4.54 -6.89
CA PRO A 328 12.26 -3.18 -6.35
C PRO A 328 13.60 -2.93 -5.64
N GLY A 329 14.00 -1.67 -5.50
CA GLY A 329 15.26 -1.32 -4.83
C GLY A 329 15.21 -0.06 -4.00
N PHE A 330 16.04 -0.05 -2.96
CA PHE A 330 16.19 1.00 -1.96
C PHE A 330 17.69 1.14 -1.65
N TYR A 331 18.28 2.25 -2.09
CA TYR A 331 19.69 2.57 -1.90
C TYR A 331 19.81 3.94 -1.25
N ALA A 332 20.63 4.06 -0.21
CA ALA A 332 20.91 5.31 0.47
C ALA A 332 22.40 5.42 0.80
N ALA A 333 22.94 6.62 0.70
CA ALA A 333 24.27 6.98 1.17
C ALA A 333 24.27 8.43 1.65
N GLY A 334 24.38 8.64 2.97
CA GLY A 334 24.24 9.99 3.51
C GLY A 334 22.81 10.51 3.33
N ASN A 335 22.67 11.66 2.67
CA ASN A 335 21.36 12.24 2.32
C ASN A 335 20.87 11.83 0.92
N ASP A 336 21.67 11.08 0.17
CA ASP A 336 21.33 10.68 -1.17
C ASP A 336 20.52 9.39 -1.15
N LEU A 337 19.53 9.29 -2.04
CA LEU A 337 18.73 8.08 -2.20
C LEU A 337 18.48 7.74 -3.67
N VAL A 338 18.35 6.45 -3.94
CA VAL A 338 17.81 5.90 -5.19
C VAL A 338 16.78 4.83 -4.84
N ASN A 339 15.59 4.97 -5.42
CA ASN A 339 14.47 4.05 -5.19
C ASN A 339 13.81 3.68 -6.52
N TRP A 340 13.40 2.42 -6.68
CA TRP A 340 12.58 2.00 -7.82
C TRP A 340 11.56 0.92 -7.42
N ASN A 341 10.45 0.89 -8.15
CA ASN A 341 9.36 -0.05 -7.93
C ASN A 341 9.57 -1.39 -8.68
N LYS A 342 8.67 -2.35 -8.49
CA LYS A 342 8.77 -3.67 -9.16
C LYS A 342 8.73 -3.60 -10.70
N HIS A 343 8.12 -2.55 -11.25
CA HIS A 343 8.00 -2.29 -12.69
C HIS A 343 9.22 -1.60 -13.27
N GLY A 344 10.16 -1.16 -12.44
CA GLY A 344 11.42 -0.55 -12.87
C GLY A 344 11.38 0.97 -12.97
N GLN A 345 10.25 1.61 -12.70
CA GLN A 345 10.17 3.07 -12.56
C GLN A 345 10.87 3.48 -11.26
N GLY A 346 11.81 4.41 -11.34
CA GLY A 346 12.59 4.86 -10.20
C GLY A 346 12.89 6.34 -10.19
N HIS A 347 13.37 6.76 -9.02
CA HIS A 347 13.68 8.14 -8.69
C HIS A 347 14.97 8.19 -7.87
N ALA A 348 15.76 9.22 -8.10
CA ALA A 348 16.98 9.49 -7.37
C ALA A 348 16.91 10.91 -6.81
N PHE A 349 17.30 11.07 -5.55
CA PHE A 349 17.60 12.37 -4.95
C PHE A 349 19.09 12.38 -4.65
N LEU A 350 19.87 13.11 -5.44
CA LEU A 350 21.32 13.15 -5.36
C LEU A 350 21.77 14.59 -5.29
N ASN A 351 22.63 14.92 -4.33
CA ASN A 351 23.17 16.28 -4.17
C ASN A 351 22.10 17.38 -4.09
N GLY A 352 20.91 17.07 -3.54
CA GLY A 352 19.82 18.02 -3.43
C GLY A 352 18.85 18.07 -4.61
N GLU A 353 19.06 17.26 -5.66
CA GLU A 353 18.26 17.30 -6.88
C GLU A 353 17.53 15.97 -7.13
N TRP A 354 16.25 16.07 -7.49
CA TRP A 354 15.45 14.92 -7.92
C TRP A 354 15.63 14.63 -9.41
N SER A 355 15.70 13.35 -9.75
CA SER A 355 15.72 12.88 -11.14
C SER A 355 15.04 11.52 -11.29
N SER A 356 14.63 11.20 -12.52
CA SER A 356 14.10 9.87 -12.86
C SER A 356 15.24 8.91 -13.20
N VAL A 357 15.08 7.65 -12.76
CA VAL A 357 15.95 6.54 -13.14
C VAL A 357 15.10 5.34 -13.54
N ALA A 358 15.61 4.51 -14.43
CA ALA A 358 14.93 3.30 -14.88
C ALA A 358 15.78 2.08 -14.53
N ARG A 359 15.17 1.07 -13.89
CA ARG A 359 15.88 -0.12 -13.37
C ARG A 359 16.66 -0.85 -14.45
N GLU A 360 16.14 -0.91 -15.67
CA GLU A 360 16.81 -1.50 -16.83
C GLU A 360 18.14 -0.84 -17.17
N ASN A 361 18.31 0.44 -16.82
CA ASN A 361 19.54 1.19 -16.99
C ASN A 361 20.45 1.10 -15.77
N LEU A 362 19.97 0.54 -14.65
CA LEU A 362 20.75 0.39 -13.43
C LEU A 362 21.57 -0.91 -13.46
N THR A 363 22.79 -0.81 -12.95
CA THR A 363 23.64 -1.96 -12.63
C THR A 363 24.30 -1.76 -11.28
N ARG A 364 24.72 -2.85 -10.64
CA ARG A 364 25.56 -2.80 -9.44
C ARG A 364 26.93 -3.41 -9.71
N ALA A 365 27.96 -2.78 -9.18
CA ALA A 365 29.29 -3.34 -9.06
C ALA A 365 29.63 -3.51 -7.57
N ARG A 366 30.02 -4.73 -7.17
CA ARG A 366 30.53 -4.99 -5.82
C ARG A 366 32.03 -4.92 -5.85
N ASN A 367 32.60 -4.06 -5.01
CA ASN A 367 34.03 -3.84 -4.92
C ASN A 367 34.67 -4.79 -3.90
N GLN A 368 35.98 -4.99 -4.00
CA GLN A 368 36.72 -5.91 -3.11
C GLN A 368 36.78 -5.41 -1.66
N ASP A 369 36.64 -4.10 -1.46
CA ASP A 369 36.60 -3.45 -0.15
C ASP A 369 35.23 -3.55 0.53
N GLY A 370 34.26 -4.24 -0.08
CA GLY A 370 32.90 -4.41 0.46
C GLY A 370 31.94 -3.27 0.09
N THR A 371 32.42 -2.22 -0.58
CA THR A 371 31.56 -1.15 -1.09
C THR A 371 30.76 -1.61 -2.32
N THR A 372 29.67 -0.91 -2.60
CA THR A 372 28.84 -1.15 -3.78
C THR A 372 28.66 0.14 -4.58
N ASP A 373 29.01 0.11 -5.86
CA ASP A 373 28.67 1.17 -6.81
C ASP A 373 27.34 0.83 -7.50
N LEU A 374 26.38 1.74 -7.40
CA LEU A 374 25.19 1.75 -8.24
C LEU A 374 25.50 2.62 -9.46
N ASN A 375 25.42 2.03 -10.65
CA ASN A 375 25.71 2.70 -11.91
C ASN A 375 24.45 2.84 -12.76
N VAL A 376 24.41 3.87 -13.60
CA VAL A 376 23.37 4.11 -14.59
C VAL A 376 23.98 4.12 -15.99
N GLN A 377 23.33 3.46 -16.92
CA GLN A 377 23.65 3.51 -18.33
C GLN A 377 22.91 4.68 -19.00
N GLN A 378 23.65 5.58 -19.62
CA GLN A 378 23.14 6.70 -20.41
C GLN A 378 23.75 6.62 -21.82
N GLY A 379 22.96 6.11 -22.76
CA GLY A 379 23.48 5.74 -24.09
C GLY A 379 24.58 4.67 -23.98
N ASP A 380 25.73 4.95 -24.58
CA ASP A 380 26.90 4.05 -24.56
C ASP A 380 27.79 4.24 -23.33
N GLN A 381 27.47 5.20 -22.45
CA GLN A 381 28.26 5.50 -21.27
C GLN A 381 27.65 4.89 -20.01
N THR A 382 28.50 4.33 -19.16
CA THR A 382 28.14 3.91 -17.80
C THR A 382 28.71 4.94 -16.83
N GLN A 383 27.83 5.54 -16.03
CA GLN A 383 28.21 6.50 -14.99
C GLN A 383 27.85 5.96 -13.62
N ARG A 384 28.71 6.20 -12.64
CA ARG A 384 28.38 5.92 -11.23
C ARG A 384 27.33 6.91 -10.74
N LEU A 385 26.20 6.38 -10.31
CA LEU A 385 25.08 7.13 -9.75
C LEU A 385 25.24 7.32 -8.24
N MET A 386 25.65 6.28 -7.53
CA MET A 386 25.84 6.31 -6.07
C MET A 386 26.95 5.33 -5.66
N HIS A 387 27.75 5.71 -4.68
CA HIS A 387 28.70 4.84 -4.00
C HIS A 387 28.20 4.55 -2.59
N VAL A 388 28.00 3.27 -2.26
CA VAL A 388 27.52 2.83 -0.95
C VAL A 388 28.67 2.16 -0.21
N ASP A 389 29.19 2.86 0.79
CA ASP A 389 30.22 2.36 1.69
C ASP A 389 29.61 1.99 3.06
N PRO A 390 29.49 0.69 3.40
CA PRO A 390 28.92 0.25 4.67
C PRO A 390 29.76 0.66 5.90
N HIS A 391 30.96 1.20 5.70
CA HIS A 391 31.84 1.73 6.75
C HIS A 391 31.85 3.26 6.82
N ALA A 392 31.08 3.94 5.97
CA ALA A 392 30.96 5.39 6.02
C ALA A 392 30.39 5.83 7.38
N PRO A 393 30.94 6.89 7.99
CA PRO A 393 30.39 7.43 9.23
C PRO A 393 28.99 7.98 8.99
N GLU A 394 28.08 7.72 9.93
CA GLU A 394 26.75 8.32 9.92
C GLU A 394 26.86 9.85 10.05
N LEU A 395 26.09 10.60 9.25
CA LEU A 395 26.09 12.07 9.31
C LEU A 395 25.43 12.63 10.58
N ARG A 396 24.55 11.84 11.20
CA ARG A 396 23.72 12.23 12.34
C ARG A 396 23.68 11.12 13.38
N PRO A 397 23.62 11.46 14.68
CA PRO A 397 23.48 10.47 15.72
C PRO A 397 22.16 9.72 15.58
N ALA A 398 22.15 8.45 15.99
CA ALA A 398 20.90 7.70 16.13
C ALA A 398 19.91 8.50 17.01
N PRO A 399 18.62 8.55 16.64
CA PRO A 399 17.62 9.21 17.47
C PRO A 399 17.70 8.64 18.89
N GLN A 400 17.93 9.49 19.89
CA GLN A 400 17.76 9.07 21.28
C GLN A 400 16.30 8.66 21.42
N GLN A 401 16.04 7.38 21.73
CA GLN A 401 14.71 6.97 22.16
C GLN A 401 14.39 7.76 23.42
N HIS A 402 13.70 8.89 23.29
CA HIS A 402 13.18 9.60 24.44
C HIS A 402 12.19 8.65 25.11
N GLY A 403 12.57 8.19 26.31
CA GLY A 403 11.81 7.23 27.10
C GLY A 403 10.39 7.72 27.35
N GLY A 404 9.47 7.30 26.48
CA GLY A 404 8.08 7.12 26.85
C GLY A 404 8.07 6.05 27.93
N ARG A 405 7.56 6.41 29.11
CA ARG A 405 7.28 5.49 30.22
C ARG A 405 6.78 4.15 29.67
N ALA A 406 7.51 3.07 29.96
CA ALA A 406 7.01 1.72 29.79
C ALA A 406 5.69 1.62 30.58
N GLY A 407 4.57 1.60 29.86
CA GLY A 407 3.33 1.06 30.40
C GLY A 407 3.57 -0.43 30.69
N PRO A 408 2.97 -0.99 31.75
CA PRO A 408 3.12 -2.40 32.02
C PRO A 408 2.48 -3.20 30.87
N ASP A 409 3.15 -4.28 30.49
CA ASP A 409 2.70 -5.32 29.57
C ASP A 409 2.69 -4.96 28.08
N ASN A 410 3.90 -4.68 27.57
CA ASN A 410 4.27 -5.05 26.21
C ASN A 410 4.67 -6.55 26.25
N PRO A 411 3.88 -7.51 25.72
CA PRO A 411 4.39 -8.87 25.58
C PRO A 411 5.58 -8.79 24.63
N ALA A 412 6.73 -9.20 25.15
CA ALA A 412 8.01 -9.20 24.47
C ALA A 412 7.86 -9.62 23.00
N HIS A 413 8.18 -8.67 22.11
CA HIS A 413 8.66 -8.98 20.77
C HIS A 413 9.74 -10.07 20.92
N PRO A 414 9.63 -11.23 20.26
CA PRO A 414 10.80 -12.07 20.10
C PRO A 414 11.80 -11.29 19.25
N ASP A 415 13.00 -11.16 19.79
CA ASP A 415 14.18 -10.61 19.12
C ASP A 415 14.25 -11.03 17.65
N HIS A 416 14.28 -10.04 16.76
CA HIS A 416 14.48 -10.19 15.32
C HIS A 416 15.82 -10.87 14.94
N ALA A 417 16.64 -11.26 15.92
CA ALA A 417 17.91 -11.96 15.75
C ALA A 417 17.79 -13.49 15.59
N MET A 418 16.69 -14.14 16.00
CA MET A 418 16.59 -15.61 15.94
C MET A 418 15.98 -16.20 14.64
N LEU A 419 15.49 -15.39 13.71
CA LEU A 419 14.99 -15.88 12.41
C LEU A 419 16.06 -16.00 11.32
N LEU A 420 17.31 -15.59 11.60
CA LEU A 420 18.41 -15.60 10.63
C LEU A 420 19.36 -16.81 10.75
N GLN A 421 19.25 -17.66 11.78
CA GLN A 421 20.17 -18.80 11.94
C GLN A 421 19.70 -20.13 11.32
N ASN A 422 18.44 -20.25 10.90
CA ASN A 422 17.93 -21.48 10.25
C ASN A 422 17.78 -21.40 8.72
N GLN A 423 18.17 -20.30 8.07
CA GLN A 423 18.16 -20.18 6.60
C GLN A 423 19.56 -20.34 5.95
N GLY A 424 20.60 -20.64 6.74
CA GLY A 424 21.98 -20.77 6.27
C GLY A 424 22.36 -22.13 5.65
N ARG A 425 21.47 -23.12 5.60
CA ARG A 425 21.75 -24.43 4.98
C ARG A 425 20.53 -25.01 4.29
N SER A 426 20.23 -24.53 3.07
CA SER A 426 19.61 -25.30 1.97
C SER A 426 19.35 -24.36 0.80
N ALA A 427 20.38 -24.12 0.00
CA ALA A 427 20.20 -23.58 -1.34
C ALA A 427 19.75 -24.71 -2.27
N ALA A 428 18.43 -24.87 -2.46
CA ALA A 428 17.82 -25.56 -3.59
C ALA A 428 16.30 -25.33 -3.64
N ALA A 429 15.83 -24.76 -4.75
CA ALA A 429 14.51 -24.91 -5.36
C ALA A 429 13.27 -25.17 -4.46
N ARG A 430 12.39 -24.16 -4.37
CA ARG A 430 10.92 -24.19 -4.62
C ARG A 430 10.27 -23.01 -3.91
N GLU A 431 9.44 -22.27 -4.65
CA GLU A 431 8.51 -21.29 -4.09
C GLU A 431 7.61 -21.95 -3.04
N PRO A 432 7.39 -21.34 -1.86
CA PRO A 432 6.38 -21.82 -0.94
C PRO A 432 5.01 -21.30 -1.40
N GLY A 433 4.30 -22.12 -2.16
CA GLY A 433 2.85 -22.02 -2.31
C GLY A 433 2.19 -22.25 -0.95
N TRP A 434 1.46 -21.25 -0.46
CA TRP A 434 0.73 -21.36 0.81
C TRP A 434 -0.56 -22.15 0.62
N ARG A 435 -0.64 -23.26 1.35
CA ARG A 435 -1.83 -24.08 1.57
C ARG A 435 -2.69 -23.48 2.68
N ALA A 436 -3.98 -23.33 2.44
CA ALA A 436 -5.02 -23.73 3.39
C ALA A 436 -6.36 -23.90 2.65
N ILE A 437 -6.80 -25.16 2.50
CA ILE A 437 -8.19 -25.56 2.33
C ILE A 437 -8.62 -26.04 3.72
N ARG A 438 -9.63 -25.40 4.31
CA ARG A 438 -10.86 -25.99 4.85
C ARG A 438 -11.67 -24.97 5.65
#